data_AF-A0A6B9F7M7-F1
#
_entry.id   AF-A0A6B9F7M7-F1
#
_cell.length_a   1.000
_cell.length_b   1.000
_cell.length_c   1.000
_cell.angle_alpha   90.00
_cell.angle_beta   90.00
_cell.angle_gamma   90.00
#
_symmetry.space_group_name_H-M   'P 1'
#
loop_
_entity.id
_entity.type
_entity.pdbx_description
1 polymer ?
#
loop_
_entity_poly.entity_id
_entity_poly.type
_entity_poly.pdbx_seq_one_letter_code
_entity_poly.pdbx_strand_id
1 'polypeptide(L)'
;MGLRETRRRIESLADGGPYRVASARTGEPPVPAAGLRFPDRETAATAARLTRTYRAALRRWDPALSWVDPIVHDCRAPPADRESTTGRSAVSVEGER
;
A
#
# COMPACT_ATOMS: atom_id res chain seq x y z
N MET A 1 -14.56 2.15 -14.15
CA MET A 1 -13.84 0.86 -14.03
C MET A 1 -14.52 0.00 -12.97
N GLY A 2 -14.83 -1.25 -13.29
CA GLY A 2 -15.31 -2.23 -12.30
C GLY A 2 -14.18 -2.90 -11.52
N LEU A 3 -14.50 -3.63 -10.44
CA LEU A 3 -13.51 -4.30 -9.56
C LEU A 3 -12.52 -5.18 -10.33
N ARG A 4 -13.01 -6.03 -11.24
CA ARG A 4 -12.17 -6.93 -12.04
C ARG A 4 -11.22 -6.18 -12.97
N GLU A 5 -11.67 -5.04 -13.50
CA GLU A 5 -10.87 -4.21 -14.40
C GLU A 5 -9.78 -3.45 -13.65
N THR A 6 -10.10 -2.91 -12.48
CA THR A 6 -9.11 -2.34 -11.56
C THR A 6 -8.05 -3.38 -11.17
N ARG A 7 -8.47 -4.61 -10.84
CA ARG A 7 -7.56 -5.71 -10.53
C ARG A 7 -6.61 -6.02 -11.69
N ARG A 8 -7.12 -6.22 -12.90
CA ARG A 8 -6.28 -6.49 -14.09
C ARG A 8 -5.29 -5.36 -14.37
N ARG A 9 -5.70 -4.10 -14.17
CA ARG A 9 -4.81 -2.95 -14.36
C ARG A 9 -3.69 -2.93 -13.33
N ILE A 10 -3.96 -3.30 -12.07
CA ILE A 10 -2.94 -3.42 -11.02
C ILE A 10 -1.97 -4.55 -11.37
N GLU A 11 -2.47 -5.71 -11.76
CA GLU A 11 -1.66 -6.87 -12.16
C GLU A 11 -0.78 -6.55 -13.37
N SER A 12 -1.31 -5.83 -14.37
CA SER A 12 -0.55 -5.41 -15.57
C SER A 12 0.55 -4.39 -15.28
N LEU A 13 0.48 -3.66 -14.16
CA LEU A 13 1.55 -2.74 -13.73
C LEU A 13 2.66 -3.47 -12.99
N ALA A 14 2.41 -4.70 -12.53
CA ALA A 14 3.38 -5.49 -11.79
C ALA A 14 4.32 -6.20 -12.77
N ASP A 15 5.49 -5.60 -12.99
CA ASP A 15 6.56 -6.16 -13.82
C ASP A 15 7.71 -6.75 -12.98
N GLY A 16 7.47 -6.96 -11.69
CA GLY A 16 8.53 -7.27 -10.73
C GLY A 16 9.29 -6.02 -10.31
N GLY A 17 10.29 -6.19 -9.44
CA GLY A 17 11.14 -5.08 -8.98
C GLY A 17 11.21 -4.93 -7.45
N PRO A 18 11.85 -3.85 -6.98
CA PRO A 18 12.12 -3.65 -5.56
C PRO A 18 10.98 -2.95 -4.82
N TYR A 19 9.99 -2.40 -5.52
CA TYR A 19 8.88 -1.71 -4.87
C TYR A 19 7.72 -2.66 -4.65
N ARG A 20 7.09 -2.59 -3.48
CA ARG A 20 5.85 -3.30 -3.18
C ARG A 20 4.84 -2.34 -2.58
N VAL A 21 3.56 -2.69 -2.69
CA VAL A 21 2.49 -1.95 -2.01
C VAL A 21 2.13 -2.70 -0.74
N ALA A 22 2.18 -2.02 0.41
CA ALA A 22 1.76 -2.59 1.68
C ALA A 22 0.93 -1.63 2.50
N SER A 23 0.22 -2.18 3.48
CA SER A 23 -0.53 -1.40 4.46
C SER A 23 0.42 -0.57 5.31
N ALA A 24 0.19 0.73 5.41
CA ALA A 24 0.96 1.60 6.30
C ALA A 24 0.88 1.15 7.77
N ARG A 25 -0.20 0.46 8.15
CA ARG A 25 -0.46 0.04 9.53
C ARG A 25 0.16 -1.31 9.87
N THR A 26 0.11 -2.27 8.95
CA THR A 26 0.51 -3.66 9.22
C THR A 26 1.76 -4.09 8.46
N GLY A 27 2.19 -3.34 7.45
CA GLY A 27 3.28 -3.73 6.56
C GLY A 27 2.95 -4.92 5.65
N GLU A 28 1.73 -5.45 5.73
CA GLU A 28 1.27 -6.58 4.92
C GLU A 28 0.60 -6.07 3.62
N PRO A 29 0.83 -6.73 2.47
CA PRO A 29 0.28 -6.27 1.21
C PRO A 29 -1.25 -6.53 1.12
N PRO A 30 -2.06 -5.48 0.94
CA PRO A 30 -3.52 -5.64 0.88
C PRO A 30 -3.95 -6.25 -0.46
N VAL A 31 -4.94 -7.15 -0.43
CA VAL A 31 -5.60 -7.63 -1.66
C VAL A 31 -6.27 -6.43 -2.37
N PRO A 32 -6.05 -6.23 -3.68
CA PRO A 32 -5.47 -7.15 -4.67
C PRO A 32 -3.97 -6.98 -4.98
N ALA A 33 -3.25 -6.09 -4.29
CA ALA A 33 -1.81 -5.90 -4.45
C ALA A 33 -0.95 -6.95 -3.72
N ALA A 34 -1.57 -7.91 -3.04
CA ALA A 34 -0.92 -9.03 -2.39
C ALA A 34 0.00 -9.80 -3.34
N GLY A 35 1.28 -9.87 -3.01
CA GLY A 35 2.29 -10.59 -3.81
C GLY A 35 2.81 -9.85 -5.05
N LEU A 36 2.30 -8.66 -5.35
CA LEU A 36 2.75 -7.89 -6.51
C LEU A 36 3.96 -7.01 -6.17
N ARG A 37 4.89 -6.94 -7.12
CA ARG A 37 6.07 -6.08 -7.08
C ARG A 37 6.11 -5.20 -8.32
N PHE A 38 6.65 -4.01 -8.15
CA PHE A 38 6.65 -2.94 -9.13
C PHE A 38 8.08 -2.48 -9.41
N PRO A 39 8.36 -2.10 -10.66
CA PRO A 39 9.71 -1.71 -11.08
C PRO A 39 10.10 -0.36 -10.51
N ASP A 40 9.13 0.55 -10.41
CA ASP A 40 9.32 1.95 -10.03
C ASP A 40 8.36 2.40 -8.94
N ARG A 41 8.77 3.44 -8.21
CA ARG A 41 7.97 4.09 -7.17
C ARG A 41 6.67 4.66 -7.74
N GLU A 42 6.70 5.23 -8.94
CA GLU A 42 5.51 5.83 -9.57
C GLU A 42 4.48 4.76 -9.96
N THR A 43 4.95 3.64 -10.53
CA THR A 43 4.14 2.47 -10.84
C THR A 43 3.51 1.88 -9.57
N ALA A 44 4.31 1.75 -8.51
CA ALA A 44 3.83 1.30 -7.20
C ALA A 44 2.80 2.27 -6.59
N ALA A 45 3.01 3.58 -6.72
CA ALA A 45 2.08 4.60 -6.21
C ALA A 45 0.75 4.56 -6.97
N THR A 46 0.80 4.33 -8.28
CA THR A 46 -0.39 4.12 -9.11
C THR A 46 -1.15 2.88 -8.67
N ALA A 47 -0.44 1.76 -8.44
CA ALA A 47 -1.03 0.53 -7.92
C ALA A 47 -1.64 0.69 -6.51
N ALA A 48 -1.00 1.45 -5.62
CA ALA A 48 -1.52 1.79 -4.31
C ALA A 48 -2.83 2.58 -4.41
N ARG A 49 -2.87 3.59 -5.28
CA ARG A 49 -4.08 4.39 -5.52
C ARG A 49 -5.22 3.54 -6.09
N LEU A 50 -4.91 2.66 -7.07
CA LEU A 50 -5.89 1.73 -7.63
C LEU A 50 -6.40 0.74 -6.58
N THR A 51 -5.52 0.26 -5.69
CA THR A 51 -5.87 -0.62 -4.57
C THR A 51 -6.83 0.07 -3.61
N ARG A 52 -6.58 1.34 -3.29
CA ARG A 52 -7.48 2.16 -2.46
C ARG A 52 -8.86 2.28 -3.10
N THR A 53 -8.92 2.58 -4.40
CA THR A 53 -10.18 2.67 -5.16
C THR A 53 -10.92 1.32 -5.18
N TYR A 54 -10.20 0.22 -5.38
CA TYR A 54 -10.76 -1.13 -5.36
C TYR A 54 -11.41 -1.45 -4.01
N ARG A 55 -10.71 -1.17 -2.90
CA ARG A 55 -11.24 -1.41 -1.54
C ARG A 55 -12.41 -0.48 -1.20
N ALA A 56 -12.37 0.76 -1.66
CA ALA A 56 -13.50 1.68 -1.51
C ALA A 56 -14.74 1.18 -2.26
N ALA A 57 -14.57 0.64 -3.47
CA ALA A 57 -15.66 0.03 -4.23
C ALA A 57 -16.18 -1.27 -3.58
N LEU A 58 -15.30 -2.09 -2.97
CA LEU A 58 -15.69 -3.30 -2.24
C LEU A 58 -16.57 -3.00 -1.02
N ARG A 59 -16.34 -1.88 -0.33
CA ARG A 59 -17.13 -1.51 0.85
C ARG A 59 -18.62 -1.32 0.61
N ARG A 60 -19.01 -1.09 -0.64
CA ARG A 60 -20.41 -1.09 -1.03
C ARG A 60 -21.09 -2.44 -0.78
N TRP A 61 -20.31 -3.52 -0.78
CA TRP A 61 -20.77 -4.89 -0.60
C TRP A 61 -20.39 -5.46 0.76
N ASP A 62 -19.19 -5.13 1.25
CA ASP A 62 -18.69 -5.58 2.55
C ASP A 62 -18.37 -4.35 3.45
N PRO A 63 -19.32 -3.91 4.29
CA PRO A 63 -19.09 -2.78 5.19
C PRO A 63 -18.08 -3.08 6.30
N ALA A 64 -17.80 -4.36 6.59
CA ALA A 64 -16.81 -4.78 7.59
C ALA A 64 -15.35 -4.59 7.16
N LEU A 65 -15.11 -4.29 5.88
CA LEU A 65 -13.77 -4.18 5.31
C LEU A 65 -12.94 -3.11 6.03
N SER A 66 -11.81 -3.51 6.61
CA SER A 66 -10.92 -2.63 7.37
C SER A 66 -10.29 -1.53 6.49
N TRP A 67 -10.15 -0.33 7.07
CA TRP A 67 -9.45 0.79 6.44
C TRP A 67 -7.96 0.49 6.43
N VAL A 68 -7.44 0.28 5.22
CA VAL A 68 -6.03 0.10 4.97
C VAL A 68 -5.60 1.28 4.12
N ASP A 69 -4.47 1.90 4.51
CA ASP A 69 -3.81 2.92 3.70
C ASP A 69 -2.68 2.24 2.92
N PRO A 70 -2.88 1.90 1.63
CA PRO A 70 -1.85 1.29 0.82
C PRO A 70 -0.76 2.32 0.51
N ILE A 71 0.46 2.05 0.96
CA ILE A 71 1.65 2.86 0.71
C ILE A 71 2.71 2.06 -0.04
N VAL A 72 3.63 2.77 -0.70
CA VAL A 72 4.76 2.17 -1.40
C VAL A 72 5.88 1.88 -0.40
N HIS A 73 6.36 0.64 -0.40
CA HIS A 73 7.54 0.21 0.32
C HIS A 73 8.67 -0.11 -0.67
N ASP A 74 9.83 0.48 -0.40
CA ASP A 74 11.09 0.08 -1.04
C ASP A 74 11.66 -1.13 -0.29
N CYS A 75 11.87 -2.24 -1.01
CA CYS A 75 12.47 -3.48 -0.49
C CYS A 75 13.91 -3.66 -0.94
N ARG A 76 14.55 -2.64 -1.51
CA ARG A 76 16.02 -2.66 -1.61
C ARG A 76 16.55 -2.66 -0.18
N ALA A 77 17.64 -3.39 0.04
CA ALA A 77 18.38 -3.21 1.27
C ALA A 77 18.65 -1.70 1.41
N PRO A 78 18.41 -1.10 2.59
CA PRO A 78 18.80 0.28 2.79
C PRO A 78 20.28 0.40 2.39
N PRO A 79 20.68 1.45 1.64
CA PRO A 79 22.11 1.69 1.47
C PRO A 79 22.70 1.71 2.88
N ALA A 80 23.73 0.92 3.13
CA ALA A 80 24.25 0.61 4.47
C ALA A 80 24.78 1.84 5.25
N ASP A 81 24.53 3.05 4.77
CA ASP A 81 24.92 4.28 5.38
C ASP A 81 23.91 5.36 4.97
N ARG A 82 22.98 5.69 5.88
CA ARG A 82 22.47 7.04 6.19
C ARG A 82 21.51 6.95 7.37
N GLU A 83 21.88 7.59 8.47
CA GLU A 83 21.08 7.81 9.66
C GLU A 83 19.61 8.13 9.34
N SER A 84 18.74 7.32 9.92
CA SER A 84 17.29 7.44 9.87
C SER A 84 16.85 8.65 10.69
N THR A 85 16.89 9.85 10.10
CA THR A 85 16.14 11.00 10.62
C THR A 85 14.83 11.12 9.85
N THR A 86 13.82 10.35 10.22
CA THR A 86 12.42 10.69 9.94
C THR A 86 11.54 10.17 11.07
N GLY A 87 11.38 11.03 12.07
CA GLY A 87 10.06 11.40 12.57
C GLY A 87 9.15 10.26 12.99
N ARG A 88 9.45 9.68 14.15
CA ARG A 88 8.44 9.08 15.02
C ARG A 88 7.44 10.18 15.42
N SER A 89 6.39 10.38 14.63
CA SER A 89 5.15 11.00 15.12
C SER A 89 4.26 9.90 15.70
N ALA A 90 4.67 9.40 16.86
CA ALA A 90 3.72 8.85 17.82
C ALA A 90 3.06 10.07 18.46
N VAL A 91 1.90 10.49 17.94
CA VAL A 91 1.04 11.37 18.73
C VAL A 91 0.47 10.52 19.85
N SER A 92 0.99 10.76 21.05
CA SER A 92 0.46 10.25 22.30
C SER A 92 -1.02 10.55 22.38
N VAL A 93 -1.81 9.50 22.59
CA VAL A 93 -3.16 9.60 23.13
C VAL A 93 -3.02 9.99 24.61
N GLU A 94 -3.19 11.27 24.92
CA GLU A 94 -3.48 11.68 26.30
C GLU A 94 -4.98 11.46 26.53
N GLY A 95 -5.29 10.44 27.32
CA GLY A 95 -6.57 10.30 28.00
C GLY A 95 -6.31 10.33 29.50
N GLU A 96 -6.74 11.40 30.16
CA GLU A 96 -7.06 11.49 31.58
C GLU A 96 -7.84 12.81 31.73
N ARG A 97 -9.08 12.93 32.23
CA ARG A 97 -9.95 12.10 33.05
C ARG A 97 -11.39 12.55 32.84
#